data_AF-A0A354GE88-F1
#
_entry.id   AF-A0A354GE88-F1
#
_cell.length_a   1.000
_cell.length_b   1.000
_cell.length_c   1.000
_cell.angle_alpha   90.00
_cell.angle_beta   90.00
_cell.angle_gamma   90.00
#
_symmetry.space_group_name_H-M   'P 1'
#
loop_
_entity.id
_entity.type
_entity.pdbx_description
1 polymer ?
#
loop_
_entity_poly.entity_id
_entity_poly.type
_entity_poly.pdbx_seq_one_letter_code
_entity_poly.pdbx_strand_id
1 'polypeptide(L)'
;MNWKRFYLVALTLVSTSYASAQANLLNAKKVSEIGFKSEAQIASEDDKPLPYGNISDRDVLWSKVVWEYVDLNQKINLPYYYPIDTASTGNNRRSLYDSLLKGIRNGEITEVYDDSYFTSKIGIDEIIEKTSDSRDDGYGNIDLYEIKSEQIKGYMLKGIWYFDKRQGELKYRLLGVAPMGPDVQV
;
A
#
# COMPACT_ATOMS: atom_id res chain seq x y z
N MET A 1 21.38 -7.24 -63.75
CA MET A 1 20.72 -7.06 -62.44
C MET A 1 21.75 -6.55 -61.44
N ASN A 2 21.56 -5.39 -60.83
CA ASN A 2 22.57 -4.77 -59.94
C ASN A 2 22.57 -5.48 -58.57
N TRP A 3 23.31 -6.57 -58.44
CA TRP A 3 23.35 -7.42 -57.24
C TRP A 3 23.69 -6.65 -55.96
N LYS A 4 24.50 -5.58 -56.03
CA LYS A 4 24.78 -4.70 -54.88
C LYS A 4 23.51 -4.04 -54.31
N ARG A 5 22.57 -3.62 -55.17
CA ARG A 5 21.28 -3.04 -54.75
C ARG A 5 20.34 -4.11 -54.18
N PHE A 6 20.42 -5.34 -54.72
CA PHE A 6 19.65 -6.48 -54.23
C PHE A 6 20.06 -6.88 -52.80
N TYR A 7 21.36 -6.97 -52.51
CA TYR A 7 21.82 -7.28 -51.15
C TYR A 7 21.45 -6.20 -50.13
N LEU A 8 21.47 -4.93 -50.54
CA LEU A 8 21.10 -3.81 -49.68
C LEU A 8 19.60 -3.86 -49.33
N VAL A 9 18.74 -4.16 -50.31
CA VAL A 9 17.30 -4.36 -50.11
C VAL A 9 17.01 -5.59 -49.23
N ALA A 10 17.73 -6.71 -49.45
CA ALA A 10 17.59 -7.91 -48.64
C ALA A 10 18.00 -7.65 -47.18
N LEU A 11 19.09 -6.92 -46.95
CA LEU A 11 19.55 -6.55 -45.60
C LEU A 11 18.50 -5.68 -44.87
N THR A 12 17.91 -4.71 -45.58
CA THR A 12 16.86 -3.86 -45.01
C THR A 12 15.60 -4.65 -44.66
N LEU A 13 15.19 -5.61 -45.50
CA LEU A 13 14.04 -6.48 -45.24
C LEU A 13 14.26 -7.41 -44.04
N VAL A 14 15.48 -7.94 -43.88
CA VAL A 14 15.83 -8.77 -42.73
C VAL A 14 15.83 -7.96 -41.43
N SER A 15 16.32 -6.71 -41.46
CA SER A 15 16.32 -5.84 -40.28
C SER A 15 14.91 -5.45 -39.80
N THR A 16 13.93 -5.32 -40.71
CA THR A 16 12.54 -5.01 -40.33
C THR A 16 11.83 -6.13 -39.57
N SER A 17 12.24 -7.39 -39.75
CA SER A 17 11.64 -8.55 -39.06
C SER A 17 11.96 -8.61 -37.55
N TYR A 18 13.03 -7.96 -37.10
CA TYR A 18 13.47 -7.99 -35.69
C TYR A 18 12.79 -6.93 -34.80
N ALA A 19 11.95 -6.04 -35.37
CA ALA A 19 11.38 -4.89 -34.65
C ALA A 19 10.04 -5.18 -33.91
N SER A 20 9.68 -6.45 -33.68
CA SER A 20 8.43 -6.81 -32.99
C SER A 20 8.67 -7.04 -31.49
N ALA A 21 8.78 -5.97 -30.70
CA ALA A 21 8.90 -6.06 -29.25
C ALA A 21 8.13 -4.94 -28.56
N GLN A 22 6.79 -5.02 -28.57
CA GLN A 22 5.94 -4.30 -27.62
C GLN A 22 4.81 -5.22 -27.10
N ALA A 23 4.81 -5.43 -25.79
CA ALA A 23 3.76 -6.07 -25.00
C ALA A 23 2.74 -5.00 -24.52
N ASN A 24 1.46 -5.27 -24.22
CA ASN A 24 0.59 -6.38 -24.60
C ASN A 24 -0.89 -6.00 -24.35
N LEU A 25 -1.65 -5.76 -25.41
CA LEU A 25 -3.11 -5.85 -25.47
C LEU A 25 -3.55 -6.24 -26.89
N LEU A 26 -2.93 -5.58 -27.88
CA LEU A 26 -3.25 -5.77 -29.30
C LEU A 26 -2.58 -7.00 -29.94
N ASN A 27 -1.50 -7.50 -29.34
CA ASN A 27 -0.71 -8.64 -29.85
C ASN A 27 -0.85 -9.92 -29.02
N ALA A 28 -1.65 -9.91 -27.95
CA ALA A 28 -1.87 -11.07 -27.09
C ALA A 28 -2.68 -12.13 -27.84
N LYS A 29 -2.17 -13.37 -27.91
CA LYS A 29 -2.89 -14.49 -28.54
C LYS A 29 -3.79 -15.20 -27.55
N LYS A 30 -3.47 -15.12 -26.25
CA LYS A 30 -4.26 -15.68 -25.17
C LYS A 30 -4.66 -14.58 -24.19
N VAL A 31 -5.85 -14.70 -23.60
CA VAL A 31 -6.33 -13.78 -22.56
C VAL A 31 -5.36 -13.74 -21.37
N SER A 32 -4.73 -14.87 -21.06
CA SER A 32 -3.72 -14.94 -20.00
C SER A 32 -2.54 -14.02 -20.26
N GLU A 33 -2.17 -13.74 -21.51
CA GLU A 33 -1.01 -12.91 -21.85
C GLU A 33 -1.28 -11.40 -21.68
N ILE A 34 -2.56 -11.01 -21.57
CA ILE A 34 -2.98 -9.61 -21.44
C ILE A 34 -2.69 -9.10 -20.03
N GLY A 35 -2.04 -7.94 -19.94
CA GLY A 35 -1.75 -7.30 -18.65
C GLY A 35 -0.42 -7.70 -17.99
N PHE A 36 0.37 -8.57 -18.61
CA PHE A 36 1.75 -8.79 -18.17
C PHE A 36 2.65 -7.63 -18.59
N LYS A 37 3.40 -7.10 -17.62
CA LYS A 37 4.40 -6.06 -17.85
C LYS A 37 5.60 -6.66 -18.59
N SER A 38 6.16 -5.93 -19.55
CA SER A 38 7.41 -6.34 -20.21
C SER A 38 8.59 -6.26 -19.25
N GLU A 39 9.65 -7.04 -19.48
CA GLU A 39 10.88 -6.97 -18.67
C GLU A 39 11.47 -5.55 -18.61
N ALA A 40 11.43 -4.84 -19.74
CA ALA A 40 11.87 -3.44 -19.81
C ALA A 40 10.99 -2.50 -18.97
N GLN A 41 9.69 -2.78 -18.87
CA GLN A 41 8.76 -2.01 -18.06
C GLN A 41 8.94 -2.30 -16.57
N ILE A 42 9.12 -3.58 -16.21
CA ILE A 42 9.46 -3.99 -14.83
C ILE A 42 10.79 -3.34 -14.40
N ALA A 43 11.78 -3.27 -15.29
CA ALA A 43 13.07 -2.63 -15.00
C ALA A 43 12.98 -1.09 -14.90
N SER A 44 11.98 -0.46 -15.53
CA SER A 44 11.76 1.00 -15.47
C SER A 44 10.91 1.43 -14.26
N GLU A 45 10.09 0.53 -13.74
CA GLU A 45 9.28 0.75 -12.55
C GLU A 45 10.14 0.51 -11.30
N ASP A 46 10.99 1.49 -10.95
CA ASP A 46 11.58 1.56 -9.62
C ASP A 46 10.47 1.95 -8.63
N ASP A 47 9.71 0.95 -8.17
CA ASP A 47 8.50 1.10 -7.32
C ASP A 47 8.80 1.56 -5.88
N LYS A 48 10.01 2.05 -5.60
CA LYS A 48 10.37 2.51 -4.26
C LYS A 48 9.81 3.90 -3.99
N PRO A 49 9.19 4.14 -2.82
CA PRO A 49 8.82 5.48 -2.41
C PRO A 49 10.03 6.41 -2.40
N LEU A 50 9.86 7.63 -2.90
CA LEU A 50 10.91 8.64 -2.81
C LEU A 50 11.21 8.91 -1.33
N PRO A 51 12.49 8.87 -0.92
CA PRO A 51 12.85 9.18 0.45
C PRO A 51 12.51 10.63 0.75
N TYR A 52 12.15 10.88 2.00
CA TYR A 52 11.91 12.24 2.45
C TYR A 52 13.21 13.04 2.42
N GLY A 53 13.08 14.33 2.08
CA GLY A 53 14.20 15.26 2.18
C GLY A 53 14.64 15.45 3.63
N ASN A 54 15.95 15.51 3.86
CA ASN A 54 16.50 15.83 5.17
C ASN A 54 16.26 17.31 5.48
N ILE A 55 15.66 17.57 6.64
CA ILE A 55 15.49 18.90 7.20
C ILE A 55 16.18 18.99 8.55
N SER A 56 16.81 20.12 8.83
CA SER A 56 17.40 20.42 10.14
C SER A 56 16.37 21.20 10.98
N ASP A 57 16.38 21.02 12.29
CA ASP A 57 15.45 21.70 13.21
C ASP A 57 15.49 23.23 13.07
N ARG A 58 16.65 23.80 12.77
CA ARG A 58 16.83 25.24 12.51
C ARG A 58 16.06 25.77 11.29
N ASP A 59 15.71 24.89 10.36
CA ASP A 59 14.98 25.23 9.14
C ASP A 59 13.46 25.09 9.32
N VAL A 60 13.01 24.57 10.46
CA VAL A 60 11.59 24.50 10.83
C VAL A 60 11.21 25.78 11.56
N LEU A 61 10.52 26.69 10.85
CA LEU A 61 10.10 27.96 11.45
C LEU A 61 8.92 27.81 12.42
N TRP A 62 8.05 26.85 12.12
CA TRP A 62 6.87 26.54 12.90
C TRP A 62 6.52 25.09 12.66
N SER A 63 6.02 24.43 13.69
CA SER A 63 5.42 23.11 13.57
C SER A 63 4.26 22.91 14.53
N LYS A 64 3.33 22.03 14.16
CA LYS A 64 2.21 21.62 14.99
C LYS A 64 1.87 20.17 14.72
N VAL A 65 1.80 19.39 15.81
CA VAL A 65 1.29 18.03 15.77
C VAL A 65 -0.23 18.08 15.75
N VAL A 66 -0.83 17.36 14.80
CA VAL A 66 -2.28 17.28 14.62
C VAL A 66 -2.72 15.83 14.53
N TRP A 67 -3.99 15.62 14.90
CA TRP A 67 -4.71 14.39 14.65
C TRP A 67 -5.79 14.67 13.63
N GLU A 68 -5.83 13.87 12.58
CA GLU A 68 -6.77 14.00 11.48
C GLU A 68 -7.54 12.69 11.33
N TYR A 69 -8.85 12.79 11.09
CA TYR A 69 -9.71 11.62 10.94
C TYR A 69 -10.06 11.43 9.46
N VAL A 70 -9.81 10.23 8.95
CA VAL A 70 -10.17 9.80 7.60
C VAL A 70 -11.38 8.88 7.70
N ASP A 71 -12.53 9.36 7.25
CA ASP A 71 -13.78 8.60 7.25
C ASP A 71 -13.86 7.68 6.03
N LEU A 72 -13.96 6.37 6.26
CA LEU A 72 -14.04 5.37 5.20
C LEU A 72 -15.40 5.33 4.49
N ASN A 73 -16.42 5.96 5.06
CA ASN A 73 -17.73 6.10 4.40
C ASN A 73 -17.70 7.11 3.25
N GLN A 74 -16.65 7.92 3.15
CA GLN A 74 -16.51 8.88 2.06
C GLN A 74 -16.05 8.17 0.78
N LYS A 75 -16.68 8.52 -0.35
CA LYS A 75 -16.41 7.91 -1.66
C LYS A 75 -14.93 7.92 -2.05
N ILE A 76 -14.21 8.99 -1.69
CA ILE A 76 -12.79 9.16 -2.00
C ILE A 76 -11.90 8.16 -1.23
N ASN A 77 -12.36 7.67 -0.08
CA ASN A 77 -11.61 6.78 0.81
C ASN A 77 -11.98 5.29 0.64
N LEU A 78 -12.98 4.98 -0.21
CA LEU A 78 -13.38 3.61 -0.52
C LEU A 78 -12.23 2.69 -0.97
N PRO A 79 -11.19 3.15 -1.68
CA PRO A 79 -10.03 2.30 -1.99
C PRO A 79 -9.31 1.76 -0.76
N TYR A 80 -9.38 2.45 0.39
CA TYR A 80 -8.75 1.99 1.64
C TYR A 80 -9.64 1.01 2.41
N TYR A 81 -10.96 1.07 2.20
CA TYR A 81 -11.93 0.21 2.88
C TYR A 81 -12.14 -1.14 2.18
N TYR A 82 -12.22 -1.14 0.84
CA TYR A 82 -12.52 -2.34 0.08
C TYR A 82 -11.27 -3.12 -0.35
N PRO A 83 -11.36 -4.44 -0.53
CA PRO A 83 -12.54 -5.29 -0.32
C PRO A 83 -12.79 -5.62 1.16
N ILE A 84 -14.07 -5.78 1.52
CA ILE A 84 -14.49 -6.26 2.85
C ILE A 84 -14.32 -7.78 2.99
N ASP A 85 -14.50 -8.51 1.89
CA ASP A 85 -14.32 -9.97 1.83
C ASP A 85 -13.04 -10.33 1.08
N THR A 86 -12.13 -10.95 1.80
CA THR A 86 -10.82 -11.39 1.32
C THR A 86 -10.83 -12.81 0.75
N ALA A 87 -11.89 -13.60 0.98
CA ALA A 87 -11.97 -15.00 0.56
C ALA A 87 -12.27 -15.14 -0.94
N SER A 88 -13.12 -14.25 -1.48
CA SER A 88 -13.52 -14.25 -2.89
C SER A 88 -12.65 -13.37 -3.79
N THR A 89 -11.80 -12.53 -3.21
CA THR A 89 -10.99 -11.54 -3.95
C THR A 89 -9.56 -12.03 -4.18
N GLY A 90 -9.04 -11.82 -5.40
CA GLY A 90 -7.64 -12.13 -5.73
C GLY A 90 -6.64 -11.42 -4.81
N ASN A 91 -5.48 -12.05 -4.58
CA ASN A 91 -4.49 -11.61 -3.58
C ASN A 91 -3.93 -10.18 -3.78
N ASN A 92 -4.11 -9.61 -4.98
CA ASN A 92 -3.62 -8.27 -5.33
C ASN A 92 -4.52 -7.12 -4.86
N ARG A 93 -5.71 -7.40 -4.32
CA ARG A 93 -6.65 -6.38 -3.85
C ARG A 93 -7.00 -6.64 -2.40
N ARG A 94 -6.45 -5.82 -1.50
CA ARG A 94 -6.69 -5.88 -0.05
C ARG A 94 -7.04 -4.49 0.48
N SER A 95 -7.82 -4.45 1.56
CA SER A 95 -8.07 -3.20 2.28
C SER A 95 -6.77 -2.72 2.92
N LEU A 96 -6.73 -1.45 3.31
CA LEU A 96 -5.57 -0.92 4.02
C LEU A 96 -5.37 -1.63 5.37
N TYR A 97 -6.46 -1.94 6.09
CA TYR A 97 -6.40 -2.64 7.37
C TYR A 97 -5.81 -4.04 7.24
N ASP A 98 -6.30 -4.84 6.28
CA ASP A 98 -5.81 -6.19 6.04
C ASP A 98 -4.32 -6.18 5.63
N SER A 99 -3.93 -5.22 4.79
CA SER A 99 -2.54 -5.06 4.37
C SER A 99 -1.61 -4.70 5.53
N LEU A 100 -2.03 -3.78 6.41
CA LEU A 100 -1.28 -3.39 7.60
C LEU A 100 -1.16 -4.56 8.58
N LEU A 101 -2.27 -5.24 8.89
CA LEU A 101 -2.28 -6.38 9.81
C LEU A 101 -1.41 -7.52 9.28
N LYS A 102 -1.44 -7.78 7.97
CA LYS A 102 -0.57 -8.76 7.34
C LYS A 102 0.91 -8.36 7.41
N GLY A 103 1.24 -7.09 7.15
CA GLY A 103 2.62 -6.59 7.27
C GLY A 103 3.16 -6.70 8.70
N ILE A 104 2.31 -6.46 9.70
CA ILE A 104 2.63 -6.67 11.12
C ILE A 104 2.86 -8.16 11.41
N ARG A 105 1.92 -9.03 11.00
CA ARG A 105 2.01 -10.50 11.18
C ARG A 105 3.24 -11.12 10.51
N ASN A 106 3.62 -10.60 9.35
CA ASN A 106 4.81 -11.03 8.62
C ASN A 106 6.12 -10.48 9.21
N GLY A 107 6.06 -9.53 10.15
CA GLY A 107 7.24 -8.85 10.70
C GLY A 107 7.85 -7.79 9.76
N GLU A 108 7.16 -7.42 8.69
CA GLU A 108 7.55 -6.31 7.79
C GLU A 108 7.37 -4.96 8.49
N ILE A 109 6.35 -4.84 9.35
CA ILE A 109 6.08 -3.66 10.17
C ILE A 109 6.45 -3.99 11.61
N THR A 110 7.57 -3.43 12.07
CA THR A 110 8.06 -3.64 13.44
C THR A 110 7.63 -2.55 14.41
N GLU A 111 7.33 -1.34 13.93
CA GLU A 111 7.04 -0.18 14.78
C GLU A 111 5.54 -0.03 15.04
N VAL A 112 5.03 -0.82 15.99
CA VAL A 112 3.64 -0.75 16.47
C VAL A 112 3.64 -0.33 17.94
N TYR A 113 2.75 0.59 18.31
CA TYR A 113 2.70 1.19 19.64
C TYR A 113 1.28 1.19 20.19
N ASP A 114 1.14 1.09 21.51
CA ASP A 114 -0.14 1.20 22.21
C ASP A 114 -0.53 2.67 22.46
N ASP A 115 0.48 3.53 22.64
CA ASP A 115 0.29 4.90 23.03
C ASP A 115 0.41 5.89 21.88
N SER A 116 -0.29 7.01 22.03
CA SER A 116 -0.22 8.12 21.11
C SER A 116 1.17 8.77 21.03
N TYR A 117 2.04 8.63 22.04
CA TYR A 117 3.34 9.27 22.08
C TYR A 117 4.48 8.41 21.51
N PHE A 118 4.18 7.18 21.07
CA PHE A 118 5.15 6.23 20.53
C PHE A 118 6.25 5.84 21.53
N THR A 119 5.88 5.70 22.80
CA THR A 119 6.79 5.32 23.89
C THR A 119 6.70 3.83 24.24
N SER A 120 5.50 3.24 24.13
CA SER A 120 5.23 1.85 24.50
C SER A 120 5.04 1.00 23.25
N LYS A 121 6.11 0.32 22.84
CA LYS A 121 6.11 -0.59 21.70
C LYS A 121 5.45 -1.92 22.08
N ILE A 122 4.57 -2.42 21.23
CA ILE A 122 3.83 -3.67 21.46
C ILE A 122 4.33 -4.81 20.59
N GLY A 123 4.25 -6.02 21.12
CA GLY A 123 4.60 -7.26 20.43
C GLY A 123 3.44 -7.85 19.63
N ILE A 124 3.72 -8.90 18.84
CA ILE A 124 2.69 -9.56 18.03
C ILE A 124 1.58 -10.17 18.89
N ASP A 125 1.92 -10.71 20.06
CA ASP A 125 0.98 -11.39 20.95
C ASP A 125 -0.05 -10.41 21.51
N GLU A 126 0.39 -9.22 21.91
CA GLU A 126 -0.48 -8.14 22.40
C GLU A 126 -1.37 -7.58 21.29
N ILE A 127 -0.87 -7.52 20.05
CA ILE A 127 -1.68 -7.12 18.90
C ILE A 127 -2.79 -8.13 18.64
N ILE A 128 -2.51 -9.43 18.78
CA ILE A 128 -3.51 -10.50 18.64
C ILE A 128 -4.56 -10.38 19.74
N GLU A 129 -4.15 -10.14 20.99
CA GLU A 129 -5.08 -9.93 22.11
C GLU A 129 -5.99 -8.71 21.92
N LYS A 130 -5.46 -7.62 21.31
CA LYS A 130 -6.25 -6.42 20.98
C LYS A 130 -7.11 -6.56 19.73
N THR A 131 -6.88 -7.57 18.90
CA THR A 131 -7.57 -7.76 17.60
C THR A 131 -8.54 -8.94 17.62
N SER A 132 -8.33 -9.90 18.52
CA SER A 132 -9.13 -11.12 18.61
C SER A 132 -9.41 -11.50 20.06
N ASP A 133 -10.63 -11.96 20.31
CA ASP A 133 -11.09 -12.42 21.62
C ASP A 133 -11.92 -13.70 21.45
N SER A 134 -11.90 -14.53 22.48
CA SER A 134 -12.66 -15.77 22.55
C SER A 134 -13.93 -15.52 23.37
N ARG A 135 -15.09 -15.48 22.70
CA ARG A 135 -16.38 -15.20 23.34
C ARG A 135 -17.18 -16.50 23.51
N ASP A 136 -17.79 -16.68 24.68
CA ASP A 136 -18.74 -17.77 24.91
C ASP A 136 -20.09 -17.42 24.28
N ASP A 137 -20.60 -18.29 23.42
CA ASP A 137 -21.89 -18.12 22.75
C ASP A 137 -23.10 -18.31 23.70
N GLY A 138 -22.85 -18.64 24.97
CA GLY A 138 -23.88 -18.92 25.99
C GLY A 138 -24.48 -20.32 25.86
N TYR A 139 -24.05 -21.10 24.88
CA TYR A 139 -24.39 -22.51 24.66
C TYR A 139 -23.20 -23.43 24.96
N GLY A 140 -22.09 -22.88 25.47
CA GLY A 140 -20.89 -23.62 25.84
C GLY A 140 -19.91 -23.82 24.69
N ASN A 141 -20.09 -23.12 23.55
CA ASN A 141 -19.07 -23.07 22.50
C ASN A 141 -18.31 -21.75 22.59
N ILE A 142 -17.00 -21.85 22.38
CA ILE A 142 -16.10 -20.70 22.31
C ILE A 142 -16.01 -20.28 20.85
N ASP A 143 -16.53 -19.11 20.52
CA ASP A 143 -16.39 -18.51 19.19
C ASP A 143 -15.22 -17.52 19.17
N LEU A 144 -14.44 -17.55 18.09
CA LEU A 144 -13.31 -16.64 17.91
C LEU A 144 -13.81 -15.38 17.21
N TYR A 145 -13.88 -14.29 17.95
CA TYR A 145 -14.22 -12.98 17.41
C TYR A 145 -12.93 -12.25 17.01
N GLU A 146 -12.71 -12.04 15.72
CA GLU A 146 -11.59 -11.26 15.17
C GLU A 146 -12.12 -10.00 14.47
N ILE A 147 -11.45 -8.86 14.68
CA ILE A 147 -11.76 -7.63 13.96
C ILE A 147 -11.52 -7.84 12.46
N LYS A 148 -12.56 -7.66 11.66
CA LYS A 148 -12.48 -7.69 10.19
C LYS A 148 -12.42 -6.28 9.61
N SER A 149 -11.90 -6.18 8.39
CA SER A 149 -11.84 -4.91 7.63
C SER A 149 -13.18 -4.19 7.54
N GLU A 150 -14.29 -4.94 7.48
CA GLU A 150 -15.66 -4.40 7.44
C GLU A 150 -15.99 -3.52 8.65
N GLN A 151 -15.44 -3.84 9.82
CA GLN A 151 -15.75 -3.18 11.09
C GLN A 151 -14.93 -1.90 11.32
N ILE A 152 -13.93 -1.64 10.48
CA ILE A 152 -13.10 -0.43 10.55
C ILE A 152 -13.88 0.74 9.95
N LYS A 153 -14.17 1.76 10.77
CA LYS A 153 -14.96 2.93 10.35
C LYS A 153 -14.12 4.05 9.76
N GLY A 154 -12.84 4.10 10.11
CA GLY A 154 -11.97 5.20 9.78
C GLY A 154 -10.53 4.97 10.20
N TYR A 155 -9.68 5.92 9.84
CA TYR A 155 -8.30 5.98 10.31
C TYR A 155 -8.06 7.30 11.02
N MET A 156 -7.38 7.23 12.17
CA MET A 156 -6.87 8.40 12.85
C MET A 156 -5.39 8.54 12.51
N LEU A 157 -5.05 9.64 11.84
CA LEU A 157 -3.70 9.94 11.39
C LEU A 157 -3.06 10.91 12.37
N LYS A 158 -1.88 10.54 12.87
CA LYS A 158 -1.03 11.47 13.60
C LYS A 158 0.02 12.00 12.65
N GLY A 159 0.09 13.30 12.50
CA GLY A 159 1.11 13.94 11.68
C GLY A 159 1.58 15.26 12.26
N ILE A 160 2.67 15.77 11.69
CA ILE A 160 3.19 17.08 12.00
C ILE A 160 3.15 17.94 10.75
N TRP A 161 2.45 19.07 10.85
CA TRP A 161 2.57 20.16 9.90
C TRP A 161 3.78 20.99 10.29
N TYR A 162 4.65 21.28 9.34
CA TYR A 162 5.81 22.13 9.57
C TYR A 162 6.08 23.03 8.37
N PHE A 163 6.55 24.24 8.63
CA PHE A 163 6.95 25.19 7.59
C PHE A 163 8.45 25.12 7.37
N ASP A 164 8.85 24.69 6.17
CA ASP A 164 10.24 24.56 5.75
C ASP A 164 10.76 25.91 5.24
N LYS A 165 11.68 26.52 5.98
CA LYS A 165 12.28 27.81 5.63
C LYS A 165 13.01 27.80 4.28
N ARG A 166 13.63 26.67 3.93
CA ARG A 166 14.51 26.59 2.74
C ARG A 166 13.70 26.58 1.46
N GLN A 167 12.55 25.92 1.49
CA GLN A 167 11.65 25.81 0.35
C GLN A 167 10.49 26.81 0.41
N GLY A 168 10.22 27.40 1.57
CA GLY A 168 9.12 28.35 1.76
C GLY A 168 7.75 27.69 1.70
N GLU A 169 7.67 26.39 2.02
CA GLU A 169 6.47 25.57 1.85
C GLU A 169 6.02 24.96 3.18
N LEU A 170 4.70 24.85 3.35
CA LEU A 170 4.09 24.08 4.43
C LEU A 170 4.00 22.61 4.02
N LYS A 171 4.59 21.73 4.82
CA LYS A 171 4.65 20.29 4.55
C LYS A 171 4.01 19.49 5.67
N TYR A 172 3.45 18.34 5.30
CA TYR A 172 2.93 17.35 6.22
C TYR A 172 3.88 16.16 6.32
N ARG A 173 4.14 15.72 7.54
CA ARG A 173 4.86 14.49 7.83
C ARG A 173 3.97 13.57 8.66
N LEU A 174 3.56 12.46 8.06
CA LEU A 174 2.86 11.40 8.77
C LEU A 174 3.80 10.74 9.79
N LEU A 175 3.30 10.55 11.01
CA LEU A 175 4.01 9.91 12.12
C LEU A 175 3.43 8.54 12.44
N GLY A 176 2.10 8.41 12.38
CA GLY A 176 1.43 7.15 12.66
C GLY A 176 0.02 7.09 12.10
N VAL A 177 -0.49 5.87 11.97
CA VAL A 177 -1.85 5.56 11.54
C VAL A 177 -2.47 4.62 12.55
N ALA A 178 -3.69 4.93 13.00
CA ALA A 178 -4.46 4.10 13.90
C ALA A 178 -5.78 3.69 13.23
N PRO A 179 -6.03 2.38 13.02
CA PRO A 179 -7.33 1.91 12.54
C PRO A 179 -8.39 2.05 13.63
N MET A 180 -9.53 2.63 13.30
CA MET A 180 -10.64 2.83 14.23
C MET A 180 -11.66 1.70 14.07
N GLY A 181 -11.46 0.61 14.83
CA GLY A 181 -12.35 -0.55 14.92
C GLY A 181 -13.13 -0.59 16.25
N PRO A 182 -14.09 -1.52 16.38
CA PRO A 182 -14.71 -1.82 17.67
C PRO A 182 -13.68 -2.42 18.63
N ASP A 183 -13.87 -2.18 19.92
CA ASP A 183 -13.08 -2.85 20.97
C ASP A 183 -13.56 -4.30 21.12
N VAL A 184 -12.59 -5.19 21.27
CA VAL A 184 -12.78 -6.64 21.29
C VAL A 184 -13.08 -7.11 22.71
N GLN A 185 -12.54 -6.43 23.73
CA GLN A 185 -12.59 -6.84 25.15
C GLN A 185 -13.85 -6.35 25.90
N VAL A 186 -14.94 -6.09 25.17
CA VAL A 186 -16.20 -5.55 25.72
C VAL A 186 -17.24 -6.64 25.97
#